data_AF-A0A238BJY9-F1
#
_entry.id   AF-A0A238BJY9-F1
#
_cell.length_a   1.000
_cell.length_b   1.000
_cell.length_c   1.000
_cell.angle_alpha   90.00
_cell.angle_beta   90.00
_cell.angle_gamma   90.00
#
_symmetry.space_group_name_H-M   'P 1'
#
loop_
_entity.id
_entity.type
_entity.pdbx_description
1 polymer ?
#
loop_
_entity_poly.entity_id
_entity_poly.type
_entity_poly.pdbx_seq_one_letter_code
_entity_poly.pdbx_strand_id
1 'polypeptide(L)'
;MYAIGLIIWEIMWRCGNQEKVRPFELPYFDCVGRDPTMEEMKLCVCVQKRRPIIQEHWLGDKVMGGVLQMMQECWTESPVCRLTAMNVRKAVDRHAASIGWKVRN
;
A
#
# COMPACT_ATOMS: atom_id res chain seq x y z
N MET A 1 -3.96 10.81 -3.36
CA MET A 1 -2.71 10.02 -3.47
C MET A 1 -2.40 9.27 -2.19
N TYR A 2 -2.28 9.93 -1.03
CA TYR A 2 -2.12 9.23 0.26
C TYR A 2 -3.15 8.12 0.48
N ALA A 3 -4.45 8.43 0.34
CA ALA A 3 -5.52 7.44 0.45
C ALA A 3 -5.44 6.31 -0.59
N ILE A 4 -4.92 6.58 -1.79
CA ILE A 4 -4.68 5.54 -2.80
C ILE A 4 -3.60 4.56 -2.33
N GLY A 5 -2.54 5.05 -1.67
CA GLY A 5 -1.54 4.18 -1.05
C GLY A 5 -2.17 3.24 -0.01
N LEU A 6 -3.10 3.73 0.80
CA LEU A 6 -3.83 2.89 1.76
C LEU A 6 -4.71 1.84 1.07
N ILE A 7 -5.41 2.21 -0.01
CA ILE A 7 -6.22 1.25 -0.78
C ILE A 7 -5.33 0.19 -1.47
N ILE A 8 -4.16 0.57 -1.99
CA ILE A 8 -3.20 -0.38 -2.56
C ILE A 8 -2.75 -1.37 -1.48
N TRP A 9 -2.52 -0.91 -0.25
CA TRP A 9 -2.20 -1.79 0.88
C TRP A 9 -3.31 -2.80 1.16
N GLU A 10 -4.57 -2.38 1.15
CA GLU A 10 -5.72 -3.29 1.36
C GLU A 10 -5.78 -4.38 0.27
N ILE A 11 -5.52 -4.00 -0.98
CA ILE A 11 -5.44 -4.95 -2.11
C ILE A 11 -4.28 -5.93 -1.88
N MET A 12 -3.08 -5.43 -1.56
CA MET A 12 -1.90 -6.26 -1.30
C MET A 12 -2.06 -7.15 -0.06
N TRP A 13 -2.79 -6.73 0.96
CA TRP A 13 -3.07 -7.54 2.15
C TRP A 13 -3.77 -8.86 1.79
N ARG A 14 -4.65 -8.78 0.80
CA ARG A 14 -5.45 -9.89 0.24
C ARG A 14 -4.69 -10.68 -0.83
N CYS A 15 -3.71 -10.08 -1.49
CA CYS A 15 -2.85 -10.73 -2.47
C CYS A 15 -1.62 -11.33 -1.77
N GLY A 16 -1.58 -12.65 -1.60
CA GLY A 16 -0.46 -13.35 -0.95
C GLY A 16 -0.35 -14.79 -1.44
N ASN A 17 0.86 -15.28 -1.66
CA ASN A 17 1.15 -16.70 -1.94
C ASN A 17 0.99 -17.61 -0.70
N GLN A 18 0.18 -17.20 0.27
CA GLN A 18 -0.11 -18.03 1.44
C GLN A 18 -1.23 -19.01 1.09
N GLU A 19 -1.09 -20.27 1.49
CA GLU A 19 -2.10 -21.32 1.28
C GLU A 19 -3.49 -20.95 1.82
N LYS A 20 -3.57 -19.97 2.72
CA LYS A 20 -4.81 -19.40 3.25
C LYS A 20 -4.86 -17.90 3.04
N VAL A 21 -5.96 -17.43 2.46
CA VAL A 21 -6.28 -16.01 2.32
C VAL A 21 -6.42 -15.40 3.72
N ARG A 22 -5.67 -14.33 4.01
CA ARG A 22 -5.77 -13.62 5.29
C ARG A 22 -7.12 -12.93 5.46
N PRO A 23 -7.62 -12.79 6.70
CA PRO A 23 -8.76 -11.94 7.00
C PRO A 23 -8.55 -10.53 6.44
N PHE A 24 -9.63 -9.91 5.98
CA PHE A 24 -9.60 -8.52 5.56
C PHE A 24 -9.36 -7.65 6.78
N GLU A 25 -8.45 -6.69 6.65
CA GLU A 25 -8.15 -5.70 7.68
C GLU A 25 -8.09 -4.32 7.05
N LEU A 26 -8.43 -3.31 7.85
CA LEU A 26 -8.31 -1.91 7.44
C LEU A 26 -6.88 -1.40 7.64
N PRO A 27 -6.44 -0.38 6.90
CA PRO A 27 -5.19 0.30 7.19
C PRO A 27 -5.17 0.78 8.65
N TYR A 28 -4.07 0.53 9.36
CA TYR A 28 -3.88 0.90 10.77
C TYR A 28 -4.71 0.11 11.80
N PHE A 29 -5.30 -1.04 11.43
CA PHE A 29 -6.06 -1.89 12.37
C PHE A 29 -5.28 -2.32 13.63
N ASP A 30 -3.95 -2.32 13.57
CA ASP A 30 -3.03 -2.66 14.65
C ASP A 30 -2.67 -1.45 15.54
N CYS A 31 -3.02 -0.24 15.09
CA CYS A 31 -2.66 1.02 15.74
C CYS A 31 -3.87 1.76 16.33
N VAL A 32 -5.04 1.62 15.72
CA VAL A 32 -6.27 2.35 16.09
C VAL A 32 -7.49 1.43 16.05
N GLY A 33 -8.57 1.82 16.73
CA GLY A 33 -9.85 1.11 16.69
C GLY A 33 -10.54 1.19 15.32
N ARG A 34 -11.64 0.44 15.16
CA ARG A 34 -12.42 0.40 13.90
C ARG A 34 -13.08 1.74 13.54
N ASP A 35 -13.43 2.55 14.53
CA ASP A 35 -14.04 3.87 14.37
C ASP A 35 -13.18 4.91 15.12
N PRO A 36 -12.00 5.27 14.57
CA PRO A 36 -11.04 6.10 15.27
C PRO A 36 -11.44 7.59 15.20
N THR A 37 -11.16 8.30 16.28
CA THR A 37 -11.26 9.75 16.36
C THR A 37 -10.18 10.44 15.52
N MET A 38 -10.36 11.73 15.24
CA MET A 38 -9.36 12.53 14.54
C MET A 38 -8.06 12.63 15.34
N GLU A 39 -8.14 12.72 16.67
CA GLU A 39 -7.00 12.79 17.58
C GLU A 39 -6.17 11.50 17.55
N GLU A 40 -6.83 10.33 17.56
CA GLU A 40 -6.15 9.03 17.47
C GLU A 40 -5.44 8.87 16.12
N MET A 41 -6.10 9.22 15.01
CA MET A 41 -5.48 9.20 13.69
C MET A 41 -4.31 10.17 13.58
N LYS A 42 -4.43 11.38 14.15
CA LYS A 42 -3.33 12.36 14.19
C LYS A 42 -2.16 11.85 15.01
N LEU A 43 -2.41 11.25 16.16
CA LEU A 43 -1.36 10.66 17.00
C LEU A 43 -0.63 9.54 16.24
N CYS A 44 -1.37 8.61 15.64
CA CYS A 44 -0.81 7.50 14.88
C CYS A 44 0.01 7.98 13.66
N VAL A 45 -0.59 8.79 12.78
CA VAL A 45 -0.04 9.10 11.46
C VAL A 45 0.93 10.28 11.47
N CYS A 46 0.62 11.35 12.22
CA CYS A 46 1.39 12.59 12.19
C CYS A 46 2.46 12.64 13.28
N VAL A 47 2.12 12.22 14.50
CA VAL A 47 3.04 12.30 15.66
C VAL A 47 3.96 11.08 15.70
N GLN A 48 3.40 9.88 15.72
CA GLN A 48 4.16 8.63 15.76
C GLN A 48 4.70 8.21 14.38
N LYS A 49 4.27 8.90 13.32
CA LYS A 49 4.68 8.65 11.93
C LYS A 49 4.48 7.20 11.47
N ARG A 50 3.49 6.50 12.04
CA ARG A 50 3.17 5.12 11.67
C ARG A 50 2.67 5.03 10.22
N ARG A 51 2.94 3.90 9.59
CA ARG A 51 2.38 3.47 8.30
C ARG A 51 1.85 2.05 8.42
N PRO A 52 0.94 1.61 7.53
CA PRO A 52 0.43 0.25 7.57
C PRO A 52 1.55 -0.79 7.50
N ILE A 53 1.36 -1.93 8.19
CA ILE A 53 2.37 -2.99 8.31
C ILE A 53 2.77 -3.50 6.92
N ILE A 54 4.07 -3.62 6.67
CA ILE A 54 4.63 -4.27 5.48
C ILE A 54 4.93 -5.72 5.81
N GLN A 55 4.48 -6.63 4.96
CA GLN A 55 4.70 -8.06 5.14
C GLN A 55 6.03 -8.48 4.50
N GLU A 56 6.79 -9.35 5.17
CA GLU A 56 8.13 -9.77 4.69
C GLU A 56 8.09 -10.40 3.29
N HIS A 57 7.08 -11.23 3.00
CA HIS A 57 6.93 -11.85 1.68
C HIS A 57 6.67 -10.85 0.54
N TRP A 58 6.27 -9.61 0.82
CA TRP A 58 6.13 -8.59 -0.21
C TRP A 58 7.49 -8.09 -0.72
N LEU A 59 8.50 -8.06 0.14
CA LEU A 59 9.83 -7.50 -0.17
C LEU A 59 10.59 -8.38 -1.18
N GLY A 60 10.37 -9.69 -1.15
CA GLY A 60 11.04 -10.66 -2.03
C GLY A 60 10.24 -11.08 -3.26
N ASP A 61 8.95 -10.76 -3.32
CA ASP A 61 8.09 -11.15 -4.43
C ASP A 61 8.22 -10.17 -5.62
N LYS A 62 8.43 -10.69 -6.82
CA LYS A 62 8.66 -9.89 -8.03
C LYS A 62 7.49 -8.96 -8.36
N VAL A 63 6.25 -9.39 -8.09
CA VAL A 63 5.06 -8.59 -8.37
C VAL A 63 4.84 -7.60 -7.23
N MET A 64 4.78 -8.09 -6.00
CA MET A 64 4.43 -7.29 -4.83
C MET A 64 5.50 -6.27 -4.47
N GLY A 65 6.79 -6.57 -4.67
CA GLY A 65 7.89 -5.65 -4.36
C GLY A 65 7.82 -4.34 -5.14
N GLY A 66 7.47 -4.41 -6.44
CA GLY A 66 7.29 -3.19 -7.25
C GLY A 66 6.05 -2.40 -6.83
N VAL A 67 4.94 -3.09 -6.51
CA VAL A 67 3.72 -2.43 -6.04
C VAL A 67 3.94 -1.79 -4.65
N LEU A 68 4.70 -2.45 -3.77
CA LEU A 68 5.09 -1.97 -2.45
C LEU A 68 5.83 -0.62 -2.55
N GLN A 69 6.78 -0.50 -3.48
CA GLN A 69 7.50 0.75 -3.69
C GLN A 69 6.55 1.89 -4.07
N MET A 70 5.67 1.67 -5.05
CA MET A 70 4.70 2.68 -5.51
C MET A 70 3.73 3.08 -4.40
N MET A 71 3.28 2.12 -3.59
CA MET A 71 2.43 2.34 -2.43
C MET A 71 3.13 3.23 -1.39
N GLN A 72 4.40 2.96 -1.09
CA GLN A 72 5.17 3.75 -0.14
C GLN A 72 5.40 5.19 -0.59
N GLU A 73 5.62 5.40 -1.89
CA GLU A 73 5.72 6.73 -2.49
C GLU A 73 4.37 7.49 -2.47
N CYS A 74 3.23 6.79 -2.42
CA CYS A 74 1.91 7.43 -2.33
C CYS A 74 1.62 8.02 -0.94
N TRP A 75 2.16 7.44 0.14
CA TRP A 75 1.84 7.84 1.52
C TRP A 75 2.97 8.55 2.26
N THR A 76 3.93 9.14 1.53
CA THR A 76 5.00 9.95 2.12
C THR A 76 4.43 11.10 2.96
N GLU A 77 5.17 11.51 3.99
CA GLU A 77 4.78 12.63 4.85
C GLU A 77 4.61 13.92 4.04
N SER A 78 5.61 14.27 3.23
CA SER A 78 5.58 15.42 2.33
C SER A 78 4.61 15.20 1.17
N PRO A 79 3.57 16.04 0.99
CA PRO A 79 2.63 15.93 -0.11
C PRO A 79 3.27 16.11 -1.49
N VAL A 80 4.30 16.95 -1.61
CA VAL A 80 4.97 17.23 -2.90
C VAL A 80 5.82 16.05 -3.39
N CYS A 81 6.21 15.14 -2.48
CA CYS A 81 6.93 13.91 -2.81
C CYS A 81 5.99 12.78 -3.25
N ARG A 82 4.67 12.93 -3.10
CA ARG A 82 3.72 11.87 -3.44
C ARG A 82 3.57 11.77 -4.95
N LEU A 83 3.51 10.54 -5.45
CA LEU A 83 3.19 10.29 -6.85
C LEU A 83 1.85 10.92 -7.22
N THR A 84 1.75 11.48 -8.43
CA THR A 84 0.47 11.83 -9.03
C THR A 84 -0.24 10.57 -9.53
N ALA A 85 -1.57 10.62 -9.71
CA ALA A 85 -2.33 9.49 -10.24
C ALA A 85 -1.80 9.02 -11.61
N MET A 86 -1.36 9.96 -12.46
CA MET A 86 -0.73 9.68 -13.74
C MET A 86 0.59 8.92 -13.57
N ASN A 87 1.43 9.30 -12.60
CA ASN A 87 2.70 8.64 -12.34
C ASN A 87 2.50 7.24 -11.73
N VAL A 88 1.51 7.06 -10.85
CA VAL A 88 1.12 5.72 -10.35
C VAL A 88 0.73 4.82 -11.51
N ARG A 89 -0.18 5.27 -12.39
CA ARG A 89 -0.59 4.47 -13.57
C ARG A 89 0.60 4.07 -14.43
N LYS A 90 1.45 5.04 -14.81
CA LYS A 90 2.65 4.75 -15.60
C LYS A 90 3.62 3.79 -14.89
N ALA A 91 3.73 3.87 -13.56
CA ALA A 91 4.58 2.98 -12.78
C ALA A 91 4.03 1.55 -12.77
N VAL A 92 2.71 1.39 -12.62
CA VAL A 92 2.01 0.10 -12.73
C VAL A 92 2.21 -0.51 -14.12
N ASP A 93 2.00 0.27 -15.19
CA ASP A 93 2.17 -0.19 -16.57
C ASP A 93 3.61 -0.66 -16.83
N ARG A 94 4.61 0.13 -16.39
CA ARG A 94 6.03 -0.24 -16.50
C ARG A 94 6.37 -1.49 -15.72
N HIS A 95 5.84 -1.64 -14.51
CA HIS A 95 6.08 -2.81 -13.68
C HIS A 95 5.43 -4.05 -14.27
N ALA A 96 4.18 -3.96 -14.72
CA ALA A 96 3.50 -5.04 -15.43
C ALA A 96 4.30 -5.50 -16.66
N ALA A 97 4.81 -4.56 -17.46
CA ALA A 97 5.66 -4.87 -18.60
C ALA A 97 6.98 -5.55 -18.18
N SER A 98 7.65 -5.08 -17.12
CA SER A 98 8.94 -5.63 -16.66
C SER A 98 8.83 -7.07 -16.15
N ILE A 99 7.67 -7.44 -15.60
CA ILE A 99 7.39 -8.81 -15.16
C ILE A 99 6.79 -9.69 -16.26
N GLY A 100 6.56 -9.15 -17.46
CA GLY A 100 5.93 -9.86 -18.57
C GLY A 100 4.44 -10.11 -18.38
N TRP A 101 3.77 -9.35 -17.50
CA TRP A 101 2.34 -9.46 -17.26
C TRP A 101 1.56 -9.02 -18.49
N LYS A 102 0.70 -9.90 -18.99
CA LYS A 102 -0.25 -9.59 -20.06
C LYS A 102 -1.65 -9.63 -19.47
N VAL A 103 -2.41 -8.56 -19.64
CA VAL A 103 -3.84 -8.57 -19.35
C VAL A 103 -4.46 -9.65 -20.26
N ARG A 104 -5.03 -10.69 -19.65
CA ARG A 104 -5.79 -11.69 -20.41
C ARG A 104 -7.06 -10.99 -20.90
N ASN A 105 -7.19 -10.85 -22.21
CA ASN A 105 -8.45 -10.46 -22.85
C ASN A 105 -9.48 -11.58 -22.73
#